data_AF-A0A919B8W8-F1
#
_entry.id   AF-A0A919B8W8-F1
#
_cell.length_a   1.000
_cell.length_b   1.000
_cell.length_c   1.000
_cell.angle_alpha   90.00
_cell.angle_beta   90.00
_cell.angle_gamma   90.00
#
_symmetry.space_group_name_H-M   'P 1'
#
loop_
_entity.id
_entity.type
_entity.pdbx_description
1 polymer ?
#
loop_
_entity_poly.entity_id
_entity_poly.type
_entity_poly.pdbx_seq_one_letter_code
_entity_poly.pdbx_strand_id
1 'polypeptide(L)'
;MYATELAAKTLEPTSTEERLADDYAALLATLSRVDQALREGVWHDVRDELDELISVAEDMWSTLSGADHDEDSDRARPYTAPAADAAKVRQLVAVYARPHPAGRALYPAAVIEDPQLRAAVESETEAEREEQSGRLEPAACAAG
;
A
#
# COMPACT_ATOMS: atom_id res chain seq x y z
N MET A 1 -0.37 17.67 -8.32
CA MET A 1 -0.76 17.44 -6.90
C MET A 1 -0.97 15.95 -6.81
N TYR A 2 -0.24 15.29 -5.92
CA TYR A 2 -0.24 13.83 -5.89
C TYR A 2 -1.54 13.30 -5.28
N ALA A 3 -2.01 12.13 -5.70
CA ALA A 3 -3.24 11.52 -5.18
C ALA A 3 -3.18 11.30 -3.66
N THR A 4 -2.00 11.05 -3.11
CA THR A 4 -1.72 10.94 -1.66
C THR A 4 -1.96 12.26 -0.92
N GLU A 5 -1.49 13.38 -1.47
CA GLU A 5 -1.70 14.73 -0.91
C GLU A 5 -3.19 15.13 -0.96
N LEU A 6 -3.88 14.74 -2.03
CA LEU A 6 -5.32 14.97 -2.16
C LEU A 6 -6.12 14.11 -1.19
N ALA A 7 -5.72 12.85 -0.96
CA ALA A 7 -6.34 11.97 0.01
C ALA A 7 -6.24 12.52 1.44
N ALA A 8 -5.06 13.02 1.83
CA ALA A 8 -4.83 13.63 3.14
C ALA A 8 -5.73 14.86 3.36
N LYS A 9 -5.97 15.65 2.29
CA LYS A 9 -6.80 16.84 2.35
C LYS A 9 -8.31 16.55 2.34
N THR A 10 -8.74 15.54 1.59
CA THR A 10 -10.17 15.25 1.38
C THR A 10 -10.75 14.33 2.46
N LEU A 11 -9.97 13.35 2.94
CA LEU A 11 -10.44 12.37 3.92
C LEU A 11 -10.17 12.78 5.37
N GLU A 12 -9.29 13.77 5.59
CA GLU A 12 -8.83 14.23 6.90
C GLU A 12 -8.61 13.05 7.87
N PRO A 13 -7.65 12.15 7.56
CA PRO A 13 -7.44 10.96 8.35
C PRO A 13 -6.81 11.30 9.71
N THR A 14 -7.14 10.50 10.71
CA THR A 14 -6.39 10.48 11.97
C THR A 14 -5.01 9.84 11.74
N SER A 15 -4.05 10.12 12.62
CA SER A 15 -2.72 9.50 12.56
C SER A 15 -2.76 7.97 12.63
N THR A 16 -3.74 7.40 13.33
CA THR A 16 -3.96 5.95 13.38
C THR A 16 -4.47 5.40 12.07
N GLU A 17 -5.40 6.09 11.39
CA GLU A 17 -5.93 5.67 10.09
C GLU A 17 -4.88 5.75 8.98
N GLU A 18 -4.07 6.82 9.00
CA GLU A 18 -2.97 7.00 8.06
C GLU A 18 -1.89 5.92 8.24
N ARG A 19 -1.47 5.68 9.49
CA ARG A 19 -0.50 4.63 9.80
C ARG A 19 -1.01 3.24 9.41
N LEU A 20 -2.27 2.93 9.71
CA LEU A 20 -2.85 1.65 9.34
C LEU A 20 -2.89 1.48 7.81
N ALA A 21 -3.23 2.53 7.07
CA ALA A 21 -3.23 2.48 5.61
C ALA A 21 -1.82 2.28 5.03
N ASP A 22 -0.81 2.91 5.63
CA ASP A 22 0.59 2.76 5.25
C ASP A 22 1.10 1.34 5.52
N ASP A 23 0.84 0.80 6.72
CA ASP A 23 1.18 -0.58 7.10
C ASP A 23 0.56 -1.60 6.11
N TYR A 24 -0.71 -1.39 5.73
CA TYR A 24 -1.37 -2.22 4.71
C TYR A 24 -0.76 -2.06 3.31
N ALA A 25 -0.38 -0.85 2.91
CA ALA A 25 0.26 -0.61 1.62
C ALA A 25 1.65 -1.27 1.55
N ALA A 26 2.42 -1.24 2.64
CA ALA A 26 3.69 -1.93 2.77
C ALA A 26 3.54 -3.46 2.63
N LEU A 27 2.53 -4.07 3.26
CA LEU A 27 2.23 -5.48 3.06
C LEU A 27 1.96 -5.83 1.59
N LEU A 28 1.16 -5.00 0.91
CA LEU A 28 0.82 -5.18 -0.50
C LEU A 28 2.03 -4.96 -1.42
N ALA A 29 2.95 -4.09 -1.02
CA ALA A 29 4.23 -3.88 -1.70
C ALA A 29 5.08 -5.15 -1.63
N THR A 30 5.30 -5.70 -0.43
CA THR A 30 6.09 -6.91 -0.24
C THR A 30 5.47 -8.11 -0.95
N LEU A 31 4.14 -8.28 -0.87
CA LEU A 31 3.44 -9.32 -1.63
C LEU A 31 3.63 -9.20 -3.14
N SER A 32 3.67 -7.97 -3.66
CA SER A 32 3.95 -7.75 -5.09
C SER A 32 5.38 -8.14 -5.46
N ARG A 33 6.37 -7.92 -4.58
CA ARG A 33 7.75 -8.35 -4.80
C ARG A 33 7.88 -9.88 -4.74
N VAL A 34 7.18 -10.54 -3.80
CA VAL A 34 7.09 -12.00 -3.74
C VAL A 34 6.50 -12.58 -5.03
N ASP A 35 5.37 -12.05 -5.52
CA ASP A 35 4.77 -12.50 -6.80
C ASP A 35 5.73 -12.32 -7.97
N GLN A 36 6.46 -11.20 -8.02
CA GLN A 36 7.46 -10.96 -9.06
C GLN A 36 8.62 -11.98 -8.99
N ALA A 37 9.21 -12.16 -7.81
CA ALA A 37 10.33 -13.10 -7.62
C ALA A 37 9.92 -14.55 -7.94
N LEU A 38 8.68 -14.94 -7.60
CA LEU A 38 8.11 -16.24 -7.98
C LEU A 38 8.01 -16.40 -9.49
N ARG A 39 7.57 -15.37 -10.23
CA ARG A 39 7.46 -15.39 -11.69
C ARG A 39 8.83 -15.44 -12.38
N GLU A 40 9.83 -14.80 -11.79
CA GLU A 40 11.21 -14.82 -12.29
C GLU A 40 11.97 -16.11 -11.90
N GLY A 41 11.41 -16.91 -10.99
CA GLY A 41 12.01 -18.16 -10.52
C GLY A 41 13.21 -17.96 -9.58
N VAL A 42 13.34 -16.77 -8.98
CA VAL A 42 14.45 -16.41 -8.09
C VAL A 42 14.09 -16.77 -6.65
N TRP A 43 14.20 -18.06 -6.32
CA TRP A 43 13.76 -18.60 -5.03
C TRP A 43 14.48 -18.06 -3.80
N HIS A 44 15.71 -17.54 -3.95
CA HIS A 44 16.42 -16.89 -2.86
C HIS A 44 15.72 -15.60 -2.45
N ASP A 45 15.40 -14.75 -3.43
CA ASP A 45 14.70 -13.48 -3.22
C ASP A 45 13.30 -13.70 -2.66
N VAL A 46 12.60 -14.77 -3.08
CA VAL A 46 11.31 -15.14 -2.49
C VAL A 46 11.43 -15.34 -0.98
N ARG A 47 12.50 -15.98 -0.50
CA ARG A 47 12.69 -16.19 0.94
C ARG A 47 12.94 -14.87 1.67
N ASP A 48 13.81 -14.04 1.13
CA ASP A 48 14.16 -12.76 1.75
C ASP A 48 12.93 -11.84 1.84
N GLU A 49 12.10 -11.83 0.80
CA GLU A 49 10.84 -11.07 0.79
C GLU A 49 9.76 -11.66 1.71
N LEU A 50 9.79 -12.96 2.00
CA LEU A 50 8.89 -13.56 3.00
C LEU A 50 9.29 -13.17 4.43
N ASP A 51 10.60 -13.06 4.72
CA ASP A 51 11.09 -12.58 6.01
C ASP A 51 10.70 -11.09 6.22
N GLU A 52 10.79 -10.29 5.16
CA GLU A 52 10.29 -8.91 5.15
C GLU A 52 8.77 -8.85 5.37
N LEU A 53 8.00 -9.75 4.73
CA LEU A 53 6.54 -9.80 4.87
C LEU A 53 6.14 -10.06 6.33
N ILE A 54 6.84 -10.97 7.00
CA ILE A 54 6.62 -11.26 8.42
C ILE A 54 6.91 -10.02 9.27
N SER A 55 8.01 -9.32 9.01
CA SER A 55 8.40 -8.12 9.75
C SER A 55 7.36 -7.01 9.63
N VAL A 56 6.91 -6.70 8.40
CA VAL A 56 5.86 -5.69 8.16
C VAL A 56 4.53 -6.10 8.80
N ALA A 57 4.21 -7.39 8.79
CA ALA A 57 3.03 -7.89 9.50
C ALA A 57 3.16 -7.62 11.00
N GLU A 58 4.26 -8.02 11.64
CA GLU A 58 4.48 -7.78 13.06
C GLU A 58 4.35 -6.29 13.45
N ASP A 59 4.88 -5.38 12.62
CA ASP A 59 4.73 -3.94 12.80
C ASP A 59 3.25 -3.49 12.73
N MET A 60 2.49 -3.97 11.74
CA MET A 60 1.05 -3.69 11.65
C MET A 60 0.29 -4.24 12.87
N TRP A 61 0.63 -5.45 13.32
CA TRP A 61 0.01 -6.06 14.50
C TRP A 61 0.33 -5.26 15.77
N SER A 62 1.53 -4.69 15.88
CA SER A 62 1.92 -3.76 16.95
C SER A 62 1.11 -2.47 16.90
N THR A 63 0.89 -1.89 15.71
CA THR A 63 0.01 -0.73 15.52
C THR A 63 -1.42 -1.02 16.00
N LEU A 64 -1.93 -2.24 15.74
CA LEU A 64 -3.29 -2.66 16.10
C LEU A 64 -3.46 -3.06 17.56
N SER A 65 -2.43 -3.57 18.23
CA SER A 65 -2.50 -4.06 19.61
C SER A 65 -2.44 -2.95 20.67
N GLY A 66 -2.08 -1.73 20.28
CA GLY A 66 -2.15 -0.55 21.12
C GLY A 66 -0.88 -0.33 21.95
N ALA A 67 -0.41 0.92 21.93
CA ALA A 67 0.81 1.42 22.59
C ALA A 67 0.74 1.52 24.13
N ASP A 68 -0.01 0.64 24.80
CA ASP A 68 -0.02 0.53 26.27
C ASP A 68 0.56 -0.84 26.69
N HIS A 69 1.83 -1.07 26.33
CA HIS A 69 2.69 -1.90 27.18
C HIS A 69 3.25 -1.03 28.31
N ASP A 70 2.35 -0.50 29.15
CA ASP A 70 2.73 -0.27 30.55
C ASP A 70 3.06 -1.65 31.12
N GLU A 71 4.34 -1.88 31.40
CA GLU A 71 4.98 -3.14 31.82
C GLU A 71 4.40 -3.78 33.10
N ASP A 72 3.24 -3.38 33.60
CA ASP A 72 2.82 -3.64 34.98
C ASP A 72 1.35 -4.10 35.18
N SER A 73 0.67 -4.63 34.15
CA SER A 73 -0.63 -5.29 34.41
C SER A 73 -0.83 -6.60 33.67
N ASP A 74 -0.65 -7.68 34.43
CA ASP A 74 -0.86 -9.10 34.13
C ASP A 74 -2.36 -9.46 33.94
N ARG A 75 -3.11 -8.60 33.26
CA ARG A 75 -4.52 -8.83 32.92
C ARG A 75 -4.70 -8.55 31.44
N ALA A 76 -4.88 -9.63 30.67
CA ALA A 76 -5.33 -9.59 29.29
C ALA A 76 -6.55 -8.66 29.16
N ARG A 77 -6.31 -7.39 28.78
CA ARG A 77 -7.38 -6.46 28.44
C ARG A 77 -8.02 -6.98 27.15
N PRO A 78 -9.35 -6.93 27.02
CA PRO A 78 -10.00 -7.28 25.77
C PRO A 78 -9.48 -6.35 24.66
N TYR A 79 -9.10 -6.94 23.53
CA TYR A 79 -8.70 -6.21 22.32
C TYR A 79 -9.76 -5.14 22.02
N THR A 80 -9.36 -3.88 22.12
CA THR A 80 -10.23 -2.76 21.74
C THR A 80 -9.78 -2.36 20.34
N ALA A 81 -10.65 -2.58 19.35
CA ALA A 81 -10.34 -2.15 17.99
C ALA A 81 -9.98 -0.65 18.03
N PRO A 82 -8.92 -0.21 17.33
CA PRO A 82 -8.61 1.20 17.22
C PRO A 82 -9.86 1.97 16.78
N ALA A 83 -10.07 3.17 17.30
CA ALA A 83 -11.15 4.06 16.87
C ALA A 83 -10.87 4.63 15.47
N ALA A 84 -10.76 3.73 14.48
CA ALA A 84 -10.46 4.02 13.09
C ALA A 84 -11.67 3.69 12.22
N ASP A 85 -12.00 4.59 11.30
CA ASP A 85 -13.03 4.34 10.31
C ASP A 85 -12.50 3.39 9.23
N ALA A 86 -12.99 2.15 9.25
CA ALA A 86 -12.59 1.12 8.29
C ALA A 86 -12.87 1.53 6.83
N ALA A 87 -13.93 2.31 6.56
CA ALA A 87 -14.22 2.77 5.20
C ALA A 87 -13.17 3.79 4.74
N LYS A 88 -12.78 4.71 5.63
CA LYS A 88 -11.73 5.70 5.35
C LYS A 88 -10.37 5.04 5.13
N VAL A 89 -9.98 4.11 6.00
CA VAL A 89 -8.74 3.33 5.86
C VAL A 89 -8.73 2.59 4.53
N ARG A 90 -9.84 1.96 4.14
CA ARG A 90 -9.94 1.27 2.85
C ARG A 90 -9.70 2.19 1.65
N GLN A 91 -10.20 3.42 1.69
CA GLN A 91 -9.96 4.41 0.65
C GLN A 91 -8.50 4.86 0.62
N LEU A 92 -7.87 5.06 1.79
CA LEU A 92 -6.44 5.39 1.90
C LEU A 92 -5.56 4.25 1.37
N VAL A 93 -5.85 3.00 1.72
CA VAL A 93 -5.14 1.82 1.18
C VAL A 93 -5.26 1.77 -0.34
N ALA A 94 -6.43 2.08 -0.89
CA ALA A 94 -6.63 2.15 -2.34
C ALA A 94 -5.79 3.23 -3.03
N VAL A 95 -5.40 4.29 -2.32
CA VAL A 95 -4.49 5.34 -2.82
C VAL A 95 -3.02 4.92 -2.62
N TYR A 96 -2.66 4.49 -1.41
CA TYR A 96 -1.26 4.22 -1.04
C TYR A 96 -0.70 2.96 -1.69
N ALA A 97 -1.54 1.93 -1.87
CA ALA A 97 -1.11 0.68 -2.50
C ALA A 97 -1.05 0.77 -4.04
N ARG A 98 -1.34 1.93 -4.65
CA ARG A 98 -1.38 2.10 -6.11
C ARG A 98 -0.11 1.77 -6.86
N PRO A 99 1.09 2.08 -6.35
CA PRO A 99 2.33 1.73 -7.05
C PRO A 99 2.53 0.21 -7.20
N HIS A 100 1.80 -0.59 -6.41
CA HIS A 100 2.01 -2.03 -6.29
C HIS A 100 0.95 -2.83 -7.06
N PRO A 101 1.34 -3.80 -7.92
CA PRO A 101 0.41 -4.66 -8.64
C PRO A 101 -0.67 -5.33 -7.77
N ALA A 102 -0.29 -5.90 -6.62
CA ALA A 102 -1.23 -6.52 -5.70
C ALA A 102 -2.20 -5.49 -5.11
N GLY A 103 -1.72 -4.28 -4.80
CA GLY A 103 -2.53 -3.17 -4.34
C GLY A 103 -3.58 -2.75 -5.36
N ARG A 104 -3.20 -2.59 -6.64
CA ARG A 104 -4.15 -2.27 -7.72
C ARG A 104 -5.20 -3.35 -7.95
N ALA A 105 -4.83 -4.62 -7.80
CA ALA A 105 -5.72 -5.76 -7.98
C ALA A 105 -6.74 -5.89 -6.83
N LEU A 106 -6.30 -5.71 -5.59
CA LEU A 106 -7.12 -5.89 -4.39
C LEU A 106 -7.91 -4.64 -4.02
N TYR A 107 -7.38 -3.45 -4.32
CA TYR A 107 -7.98 -2.15 -4.04
C TYR A 107 -8.09 -1.31 -5.32
N PRO A 108 -9.10 -1.59 -6.17
CA PRO A 108 -9.34 -0.80 -7.37
C PRO A 108 -9.82 0.61 -7.01
N ALA A 109 -9.57 1.59 -7.89
CA ALA A 109 -10.00 2.99 -7.72
C ALA A 109 -11.51 3.13 -7.49
N ALA A 110 -12.31 2.19 -7.99
CA ALA A 110 -13.75 2.14 -7.76
C ALA A 110 -14.14 2.08 -6.27
N VAL A 111 -13.22 1.68 -5.38
CA VAL A 111 -13.42 1.68 -3.92
C VAL A 111 -13.34 3.09 -3.30
N ILE A 112 -12.67 4.03 -3.97
CA ILE A 112 -12.57 5.43 -3.54
C ILE A 112 -13.93 6.07 -3.80
N GLU A 113 -14.58 6.63 -2.78
CA GLU A 113 -15.93 7.20 -2.90
C GLU A 113 -15.89 8.57 -3.56
N ASP A 114 -14.91 9.39 -3.17
CA ASP A 114 -14.74 10.74 -3.69
C ASP A 114 -14.34 10.71 -5.19
N PRO A 115 -15.14 11.33 -6.07
CA PRO A 115 -14.90 11.28 -7.51
C PRO A 115 -13.67 12.08 -7.96
N GLN A 116 -13.27 13.13 -7.22
CA GLN A 116 -12.07 13.92 -7.53
C GLN A 116 -10.81 13.14 -7.15
N LEU A 117 -10.81 12.48 -5.99
CA LEU A 117 -9.73 11.63 -5.55
C LEU A 117 -9.59 10.39 -6.46
N ARG A 118 -10.71 9.80 -6.86
CA ARG A 118 -10.72 8.68 -7.81
C ARG A 118 -10.10 9.07 -9.15
N ALA A 119 -10.51 10.20 -9.71
CA ALA A 119 -9.99 10.70 -10.97
C ALA A 119 -8.49 11.02 -10.89
N ALA A 120 -8.01 11.59 -9.78
CA ALA A 120 -6.58 11.84 -9.56
C ALA A 120 -5.77 10.54 -9.59
N VAL A 121 -6.22 9.52 -8.85
CA VAL A 121 -5.61 8.19 -8.82
C VAL A 121 -5.57 7.51 -10.20
N GLU A 122 -6.65 7.64 -10.97
CA GLU A 122 -6.73 7.08 -12.32
C GLU A 122 -5.78 7.80 -13.28
N SER A 123 -5.70 9.13 -13.20
CA SER A 123 -4.81 9.94 -14.05
C SER A 123 -3.33 9.67 -13.82
N GLU A 124 -2.91 9.44 -12.56
CA GLU A 124 -1.53 9.05 -12.25
C GLU A 124 -1.20 7.67 -12.80
N THR A 125 -2.16 6.73 -12.74
CA THR A 125 -1.99 5.38 -13.29
C THR A 125 -1.79 5.42 -14.81
N GLU A 126 -2.48 6.33 -15.51
CA GLU A 126 -2.33 6.51 -16.96
C GLU A 126 -0.98 7.14 -17.31
N ALA A 127 -0.56 8.18 -16.57
CA ALA A 127 0.74 8.82 -16.76
C ALA A 127 1.92 7.84 -16.56
N GLU A 128 1.88 6.99 -15.53
CA GLU A 128 2.91 5.97 -15.29
C GLU A 128 2.98 4.92 -16.40
N ARG A 129 1.84 4.55 -16.99
CA ARG A 129 1.79 3.60 -18.11
C ARG A 129 2.38 4.21 -19.38
N GLU A 130 2.11 5.49 -19.63
CA GLU A 130 2.70 6.21 -20.76
C GLU A 130 4.21 6.37 -20.61
N GLU A 131 4.72 6.67 -19.41
CA GLU A 131 6.16 6.71 -19.14
C GLU A 131 6.84 5.34 -19.32
N GLN A 132 6.21 4.26 -18.84
CA GLN A 132 6.73 2.90 -19.04
C GLN A 132 6.68 2.46 -20.51
N SER A 133 5.66 2.88 -21.25
CA SER A 133 5.53 2.61 -22.69
C SER A 133 6.53 3.42 -23.52
N GLY A 134 6.81 4.67 -23.15
CA GLY A 134 7.78 5.53 -23.83
C GLY A 134 9.23 5.12 -23.59
N ARG A 135 9.53 4.48 -22.46
CA ARG A 135 10.87 3.93 -22.16
C ARG A 135 11.20 2.65 -22.96
N LEU A 136 10.23 2.08 -23.69
CA LEU A 136 10.37 0.89 -24.53
C LEU A 136 10.48 1.20 -26.04
N GLU A 137 10.55 2.46 -26.47
CA GLU A 137 10.88 2.75 -27.88
C GLU A 137 12.36 2.42 -28.19
N PRO A 138 12.62 1.64 -29.26
CA PRO A 138 13.87 0.93 -29.43
C PRO A 138 14.97 1.79 -30.05
N ALA A 139 16.21 1.48 -29.65
CA ALA A 139 17.44 1.81 -30.35
C ALA A 139 17.48 1.16 -31.77
N ALA A 140 16.65 1.65 -32.68
CA ALA A 140 16.58 1.19 -34.07
C ALA A 140 16.77 2.38 -35.03
N CYS A 141 17.97 2.96 -35.07
CA CYS A 141 18.53 3.64 -36.25
C CYS A 141 19.92 4.21 -35.92
N ALA A 142 20.98 3.44 -36.11
CA ALA A 142 22.33 3.96 -36.38
C ALA A 142 23.28 2.83 -36.84
N ALA A 143 22.99 2.25 -38.00
CA ALA A 143 23.98 1.50 -38.78
C ALA A 143 23.63 1.68 -40.26
N GLY A 144 24.08 2.79 -40.82
CA GLY A 144 24.11 3.10 -42.25
C GLY A 144 25.46 3.68 -42.58
#